data_AF-A0A1I4GNL8-F1
#
_entry.id   AF-A0A1I4GNL8-F1
#
_cell.length_a   1.000
_cell.length_b   1.000
_cell.length_c   1.000
_cell.angle_alpha   90.00
_cell.angle_beta   90.00
_cell.angle_gamma   90.00
#
_symmetry.space_group_name_H-M   'P 1'
#
loop_
_entity.id
_entity.type
_entity.pdbx_description
1 polymer ?
#
loop_
_entity_poly.entity_id
_entity_poly.type
_entity_poly.pdbx_seq_one_letter_code
_entity_poly.pdbx_strand_id
1 'polypeptide(L)' 'MSRELAIDRSKLLSRENNKSYFVIRSSEIFNDVFSNEGYQVLDKEELDKQIALGNLSKDKIIFSIEV' A
#
# COMPACT_ATOMS: atom_id res chain seq x y z
N MET A 1 -9.19 0.86 -6.52
CA MET A 1 -9.23 1.89 -5.45
C MET A 1 -8.48 3.10 -5.98
N SER A 2 -9.03 4.33 -5.88
CA SER A 2 -8.34 5.54 -6.33
C SER A 2 -7.22 5.95 -5.37
N ARG A 3 -6.21 6.65 -5.89
CA ARG A 3 -5.04 7.13 -5.12
C ARG A 3 -5.44 7.88 -3.86
N GLU A 4 -6.33 8.84 -4.02
CA GLU A 4 -6.78 9.74 -2.95
C GLU A 4 -7.48 8.94 -1.84
N LEU A 5 -8.32 7.98 -2.22
CA LEU A 5 -9.03 7.12 -1.26
C LEU A 5 -8.06 6.23 -0.45
N ALA A 6 -6.99 5.73 -1.08
CA ALA A 6 -5.98 4.94 -0.39
C ALA A 6 -5.16 5.80 0.59
N ILE A 7 -4.80 7.01 0.19
CA ILE A 7 -4.10 7.97 1.05
C ILE A 7 -4.98 8.37 2.24
N ASP A 8 -6.25 8.70 1.99
CA ASP A 8 -7.19 9.09 3.04
C ASP A 8 -7.38 7.95 4.06
N ARG A 9 -7.52 6.72 3.56
CA ARG A 9 -7.61 5.52 4.40
C ARG A 9 -6.33 5.27 5.21
N SER A 10 -5.15 5.47 4.63
CA SER A 10 -3.87 5.34 5.36
C SER A 10 -3.75 6.36 6.49
N LYS A 11 -4.22 7.60 6.28
CA LYS A 11 -4.24 8.65 7.31
C LYS A 11 -5.19 8.29 8.44
N LEU A 12 -6.40 7.84 8.10
CA LEU A 12 -7.39 7.43 9.08
C LEU A 12 -6.86 6.28 9.94
N LEU A 13 -6.36 5.21 9.29
CA LEU A 13 -5.82 4.04 9.99
C LEU A 13 -4.63 4.39 10.88
N SER A 14 -3.72 5.25 10.40
CA SER A 14 -2.58 5.71 11.17
C SER A 14 -3.01 6.49 12.41
N ARG A 15 -4.01 7.36 12.28
CA ARG A 15 -4.56 8.13 13.39
C ARG A 15 -5.26 7.23 14.42
N GLU A 16 -6.00 6.23 13.98
CA GLU A 16 -6.73 5.33 14.89
C GLU A 16 -5.81 4.33 15.59
N ASN A 17 -4.83 3.77 14.87
CA ASN A 17 -3.98 2.69 15.39
C ASN A 17 -2.63 3.19 15.92
N ASN A 18 -2.27 4.47 15.70
CA ASN A 18 -0.94 5.02 16.00
C ASN A 18 0.19 4.14 15.43
N LYS A 19 -0.01 3.70 14.18
CA LYS A 19 0.94 2.85 13.45
C LYS A 19 1.34 3.51 12.14
N SER A 20 2.49 3.10 11.63
CA SER A 20 2.96 3.50 10.31
C SER A 20 2.23 2.72 9.23
N TYR A 21 1.72 3.44 8.23
CA TYR A 21 1.01 2.87 7.08
C TYR A 21 1.61 3.39 5.78
N PHE A 22 1.61 2.53 4.77
CA PHE A 22 2.25 2.73 3.49
C PHE A 22 1.25 2.44 2.38
N VAL A 23 1.16 3.35 1.42
CA VAL A 23 0.35 3.17 0.23
C VAL A 23 1.27 2.76 -0.91
N ILE A 24 0.94 1.65 -1.53
CA ILE A 24 1.68 1.10 -2.66
C ILE A 24 0.80 1.08 -3.89
N ARG A 25 1.43 1.25 -5.05
CA ARG A 25 0.83 1.03 -6.35
C ARG A 25 1.05 -0.44 -6.70
N SER A 26 0.01 -1.25 -6.51
CA SER A 26 0.01 -2.64 -6.96
C SER A 26 -0.24 -2.63 -8.46
N SER A 27 0.85 -2.51 -9.23
CA SER A 27 0.83 -2.65 -10.69
C SER A 27 1.07 -4.10 -11.13
N GLU A 28 0.92 -5.07 -10.22
CA GLU A 28 1.13 -6.47 -10.58
C GLU A 28 -0.08 -7.00 -11.31
N ILE A 29 0.19 -7.31 -12.57
CA ILE A 29 -0.59 -8.05 -13.55
C ILE A 29 -0.73 -9.49 -13.02
N PHE A 30 -1.37 -9.67 -11.86
CA PHE A 30 -1.75 -10.99 -11.39
C PHE A 30 -2.95 -11.44 -12.21
N ASN A 31 -2.66 -11.93 -13.41
CA ASN A 31 -3.39 -12.98 -14.14
C ASN A 31 -4.92 -13.00 -13.99
N ASP A 32 -5.55 -11.84 -14.00
CA ASP A 32 -6.99 -11.72 -13.97
C ASP A 32 -7.39 -10.51 -14.80
N VAL A 33 -8.53 -10.65 -15.46
CA VAL A 33 -8.93 -10.02 -16.72
C VAL A 33 -9.27 -8.53 -16.58
N PHE A 34 -8.84 -7.89 -15.49
CA PHE A 34 -9.04 -6.49 -15.20
C PHE A 34 -7.72 -5.84 -14.80
N SER A 35 -7.12 -5.11 -15.75
CA SER A 35 -6.10 -4.08 -15.51
C SER A 35 -6.67 -2.99 -14.59
N ASN A 36 -6.78 -3.28 -13.30
CA ASN A 36 -7.10 -2.30 -12.28
C ASN A 36 -5.76 -1.86 -11.69
N GLU A 37 -5.24 -0.73 -12.16
CA GLU A 37 -4.17 -0.01 -11.48
C GLU A 37 -4.65 0.37 -10.07
N GLY A 38 -4.40 -0.52 -9.11
CA GLY A 38 -4.92 -0.43 -7.76
C GLY A 38 -3.89 0.17 -6.80
N TYR A 39 -4.35 1.04 -5.91
CA TYR A 39 -3.59 1.42 -4.73
C TYR A 39 -3.98 0.52 -3.56
N GLN A 40 -2.98 0.02 -2.85
CA GLN A 40 -3.15 -0.82 -1.67
C GLN A 40 -2.49 -0.15 -0.46
N VAL A 41 -3.15 -0.23 0.68
CA VAL A 41 -2.64 0.31 1.96
C VAL A 41 -2.15 -0.88 2.79
N LEU A 42 -0.90 -0.83 3.19
CA LEU A 42 -0.23 -1.82 4.02
C LEU A 42 0.29 -1.15 5.29
N ASP A 43 0.29 -1.84 6.42
CA ASP A 43 1.07 -1.40 7.58
C ASP A 43 2.56 -1.74 7.40
N LYS A 44 3.39 -1.28 8.33
CA LYS A 44 4.84 -1.52 8.31
C LYS A 44 5.21 -3.01 8.26
N GLU A 45 4.50 -3.86 8.99
CA GLU A 45 4.80 -5.28 9.07
C GLU A 45 4.41 -5.98 7.76
N GLU A 46 3.24 -5.66 7.22
CA GLU A 46 2.78 -6.20 5.93
C GLU A 46 3.62 -5.71 4.76
N LEU A 47 4.06 -4.45 4.78
CA LEU A 47 5.02 -3.92 3.80
C LEU A 47 6.33 -4.69 3.84
N ASP A 48 6.90 -4.89 5.03
CA ASP A 48 8.17 -5.60 5.20
C ASP A 48 8.07 -7.05 4.74
N LYS A 49 6.97 -7.74 5.09
CA LYS A 49 6.68 -9.10 4.57
C LYS A 49 6.59 -9.13 3.05
N GLN A 50 5.88 -8.18 2.44
CA GLN A 50 5.71 -8.12 0.98
C GLN A 50 7.04 -7.83 0.26
N ILE A 51 7.91 -7.01 0.87
CA ILE A 51 9.27 -6.76 0.38
C ILE A 51 10.14 -8.01 0.54
N ALA A 52 10.06 -8.69 1.69
CA ALA A 52 10.79 -9.92 1.96
C ALA A 52 10.37 -11.08 1.04
N LEU A 53 9.09 -11.14 0.68
CA LEU A 53 8.55 -12.08 -0.30
C LEU A 53 8.93 -11.74 -1.75
N GLY A 54 9.49 -10.55 -2.00
CA GLY A 54 9.86 -10.09 -3.34
C GLY A 54 8.67 -9.66 -4.21
N ASN A 55 7.45 -9.71 -3.69
CA ASN A 55 6.23 -9.27 -4.39
C ASN A 55 6.16 -7.74 -4.50
N LEU A 56 6.81 -7.03 -3.57
CA LEU A 56 6.77 -5.58 -3.50
C LEU A 56 8.15 -4.95 -3.61
N SER A 57 8.33 -4.11 -4.63
CA SER A 57 9.48 -3.23 -4.74
C SER A 57 9.21 -1.91 -4.02
N LYS A 58 10.19 -1.37 -3.29
CA LYS A 58 10.09 -0.06 -2.61
C LYS A 58 9.73 1.09 -3.56
N ASP A 59 10.07 0.97 -4.83
CA ASP A 59 9.71 1.92 -5.89
C ASP A 59 8.19 2.04 -6.11
N LYS A 60 7.42 1.00 -5.73
CA LYS A 60 5.96 1.01 -5.82
C LYS A 60 5.30 1.79 -4.69
N ILE A 61 6.03 2.24 -3.67
CA ILE A 61 5.47 3.02 -2.55
C ILE A 61 5.20 4.45 -3.04
N ILE A 62 3.95 4.87 -3.02
CA ILE A 62 3.54 6.22 -3.47
C ILE A 62 3.31 7.20 -2.32
N PHE A 63 3.12 6.68 -1.11
CA PHE A 63 2.87 7.50 0.08
C PHE A 63 3.19 6.68 1.33
N SER A 64 3.76 7.33 2.35
CA SER A 64 4.05 6.73 3.65
C SER A 64 3.65 7.68 4.76
N ILE A 65 3.08 7.13 5.82
CA ILE A 65 2.88 7.80 7.10
C ILE A 65 3.64 7.03 8.15
N GLU A 66 4.51 7.73 8.83
CA GLU A 66 5.27 7.26 9.96
C GLU A 66 4.82 8.06 11.18
N VAL A 67 4.54 7.35 12.26
CA VAL A 67 4.14 7.89 13.57
C VAL A 67 5.11 7.32 14.59
#